data_AF-A0A7G8X3C3-F1
#
_entry.id   AF-A0A7G8X3C3-F1
#
_cell.length_a   1.000
_cell.length_b   1.000
_cell.length_c   1.000
_cell.angle_alpha   90.00
_cell.angle_beta   90.00
_cell.angle_gamma   90.00
#
_symmetry.space_group_name_H-M   'P 1'
#
loop_
_entity.id
_entity.type
_entity.pdbx_description
1 polymer ?
#
loop_
_entity_poly.entity_id
_entity_poly.type
_entity_poly.pdbx_seq_one_letter_code
_entity_poly.pdbx_strand_id
1 'polypeptide(L)' 'MDVWTVPFIIVVLVICIISFIAVKKWNKVTVVVDGQDDQISGPIEEHPFTLNPIIWIVLVAVFFIGIVIFYYAASS' A
#
# COMPACT_ATOMS: atom_id res chain seq x y z
N MET A 1 -18.75 -4.28 -19.90
CA MET A 1 -17.72 -4.16 -18.85
C MET A 1 -16.39 -4.32 -19.54
N ASP A 2 -15.52 -3.32 -19.45
CA ASP A 2 -14.20 -3.40 -20.04
C ASP A 2 -13.43 -4.56 -19.40
N VAL A 3 -12.58 -5.26 -20.15
CA VAL A 3 -11.85 -6.44 -19.64
C VAL A 3 -11.04 -6.11 -18.37
N TRP A 4 -10.70 -4.82 -18.20
CA TRP A 4 -9.96 -4.27 -17.06
C TRP A 4 -10.81 -3.85 -15.86
N THR A 5 -12.14 -3.79 -15.98
CA THR A 5 -13.00 -3.35 -14.88
C THR A 5 -12.87 -4.26 -13.65
N VAL A 6 -12.89 -5.59 -13.85
CA VAL A 6 -12.77 -6.56 -12.74
C VAL A 6 -11.37 -6.54 -12.10
N PRO A 7 -10.26 -6.62 -12.87
CA PRO A 7 -8.91 -6.47 -12.31
C PRO A 7 -8.70 -5.16 -11.53
N PHE A 8 -9.22 -4.04 -12.06
CA PHE A 8 -9.11 -2.75 -11.41
C PHE A 8 -9.81 -2.72 -10.03
N ILE A 9 -11.02 -3.28 -9.94
CA ILE A 9 -11.74 -3.39 -8.66
C ILE A 9 -10.93 -4.18 -7.64
N ILE A 10 -10.27 -5.27 -8.05
CA ILE A 10 -9.42 -6.08 -7.17
C ILE A 10 -8.25 -5.24 -6.64
N VAL A 11 -7.58 -4.48 -7.51
CA VAL A 11 -6.46 -3.61 -7.11
C VAL A 11 -6.91 -2.53 -6.12
N VAL A 12 -8.06 -1.89 -6.37
CA VAL A 12 -8.63 -0.91 -5.46
C VAL A 12 -8.92 -1.53 -4.09
N LEU A 13 -9.50 -2.74 -4.05
CA LEU A 13 -9.74 -3.44 -2.78
C LEU A 13 -8.44 -3.74 -2.04
N VAL A 14 -7.39 -4.18 -2.74
CA VAL A 14 -6.07 -4.43 -2.12
C VAL A 14 -5.47 -3.15 -1.52
N ILE A 15 -5.52 -2.03 -2.25
CA ILE A 15 -5.04 -0.73 -1.77
C ILE A 15 -5.83 -0.28 -0.54
N CYS A 16 -7.15 -0.44 -0.55
CA CYS A 16 -8.00 -0.14 0.61
C CYS A 16 -7.63 -0.97 1.83
N ILE A 17 -7.38 -2.27 1.68
CA ILE A 17 -6.97 -3.15 2.78
C ILE A 17 -5.62 -2.74 3.34
N ILE A 18 -4.62 -2.48 2.49
CA ILE A 18 -3.28 -2.03 2.91
C ILE A 18 -3.39 -0.71 3.68
N SER A 19 -4.16 0.25 3.14
CA SER A 19 -4.38 1.56 3.76
C SER A 19 -5.09 1.42 5.11
N PHE A 20 -6.08 0.55 5.21
CA PHE A 20 -6.81 0.30 6.46
C PHE A 20 -5.90 -0.32 7.53
N ILE A 21 -5.08 -1.31 7.16
CA ILE A 21 -4.11 -1.94 8.07
C ILE A 21 -3.08 -0.91 8.54
N ALA A 22 -2.60 -0.07 7.62
CA ALA A 22 -1.68 1.01 7.94
C ALA A 22 -2.26 2.00 8.95
N VAL A 23 -3.47 2.51 8.69
CA VAL A 23 -4.17 3.43 9.60
C VAL A 23 -4.42 2.78 10.96
N LYS A 24 -4.85 1.51 11.00
CA LYS A 24 -5.06 0.78 12.27
C LYS A 24 -3.76 0.61 13.04
N LYS A 25 -2.64 0.36 12.35
CA LYS A 25 -1.31 0.26 12.97
C LYS A 25 -0.86 1.62 13.51
N TRP A 26 -1.05 2.69 12.75
CA TRP A 26 -0.74 4.05 13.18
C TRP A 26 -1.58 4.44 14.40
N ASN A 27 -2.90 4.18 14.38
CA ASN A 27 -3.78 4.49 15.50
C ASN A 27 -3.41 3.74 16.79
N LYS A 28 -2.90 2.51 16.68
CA LYS A 28 -2.32 1.79 17.82
C LYS A 28 -1.01 2.41 18.31
N VAL A 29 -0.17 2.92 17.41
CA VAL A 29 1.05 3.64 17.79
C VAL A 29 0.68 4.97 18.45
N THR A 30 -0.28 5.75 17.94
CA THR A 30 -0.70 7.01 18.57
C THR A 30 -1.24 6.82 19.98
N VAL A 31 -2.00 5.75 20.24
CA VAL A 31 -2.49 5.42 21.60
C VAL A 31 -1.35 5.02 22.54
N VAL A 32 -0.24 4.47 22.02
CA VAL A 32 0.95 4.12 22.83
C VAL A 32 1.87 5.34 23.01
N VAL A 33 1.86 6.29 22.07
CA VAL A 33 2.73 7.48 22.06
C VAL A 33 2.16 8.65 22.87
N ASP A 34 0.86 8.69 23.17
CA ASP A 34 0.21 9.71 24.05
C ASP A 34 0.69 9.67 25.53
N GLY A 35 1.75 8.92 25.83
CA GLY A 35 2.43 8.90 27.13
C GLY A 35 3.96 8.98 27.06
N GLN A 36 4.58 9.15 25.89
CA GLN A 36 6.04 9.28 25.74
C GLN A 36 6.38 10.34 24.68
N ASP A 37 6.84 11.50 25.13
CA ASP A 37 7.34 12.60 24.29
C ASP A 37 8.42 12.12 23.29
N ASP A 38 8.26 12.56 22.05
CA ASP A 38 9.33 12.94 21.10
C ASP A 38 10.34 11.90 20.60
N GLN A 39 9.97 10.63 20.42
CA GLN A 39 10.82 9.71 19.66
C GLN A 39 10.04 9.10 18.50
N ILE A 40 10.37 9.54 17.28
CA ILE A 40 10.09 8.81 16.04
C ILE A 40 10.32 7.33 16.35
N SER A 41 9.26 6.53 16.30
CA SER A 41 9.30 5.17 16.82
C SER A 41 10.38 4.39 16.07
N GLY A 42 11.44 3.98 16.78
CA GLY A 42 12.61 3.27 16.25
C GLY A 42 12.33 2.15 15.23
N PRO A 43 11.20 1.42 15.25
CA PRO A 43 10.94 0.40 14.23
C PRO A 43 10.84 0.94 12.79
N ILE A 44 10.36 2.17 12.58
CA ILE A 44 10.21 2.76 11.24
C ILE A 44 11.58 3.20 10.69
N GLU A 45 12.50 3.58 11.58
CA GLU A 45 13.87 3.96 11.25
C GLU A 45 14.73 2.75 10.87
N GLU A 46 14.51 1.60 11.52
CA GLU A 46 15.22 0.35 11.22
C GLU A 46 14.80 -0.28 9.89
N HIS A 47 13.51 -0.19 9.51
CA HIS A 47 13.00 -0.78 8.28
C HIS A 47 12.00 0.13 7.52
N PRO A 48 12.47 1.24 6.93
CA PRO A 48 11.63 2.20 6.22
C PRO A 48 10.93 1.61 4.98
N PHE A 49 11.47 0.53 4.41
CA PHE A 49 10.93 -0.09 3.19
C PHE A 49 9.79 -1.08 3.46
N THR A 50 9.82 -1.83 4.56
CA THR A 50 8.78 -2.83 4.85
C THR A 50 7.59 -2.26 5.61
N LEU A 51 7.82 -1.20 6.40
CA LEU A 51 6.80 -0.58 7.26
C LEU A 51 6.10 0.62 6.63
N ASN A 52 6.56 1.12 5.49
CA ASN A 52 5.92 2.23 4.80
C ASN A 52 4.81 1.73 3.85
N PRO A 53 3.53 1.96 4.17
CA PRO A 53 2.41 1.53 3.34
C PRO A 53 2.38 2.23 1.98
N ILE A 54 2.98 3.41 1.84
CA ILE A 54 3.06 4.14 0.57
C ILE A 54 3.85 3.33 -0.46
N ILE A 55 4.95 2.70 -0.04
CA ILE A 55 5.79 1.88 -0.93
C ILE A 55 5.00 0.68 -1.46
N TRP A 56 4.22 0.03 -0.61
CA TRP A 56 3.35 -1.08 -1.02
C TRP A 56 2.26 -0.65 -2.00
N ILE A 57 1.65 0.52 -1.81
CA ILE A 57 0.64 1.05 -2.74
C ILE A 57 1.27 1.33 -4.10
N VAL A 58 2.45 1.96 -4.13
CA VAL A 58 3.18 2.26 -5.38
C VAL A 58 3.59 0.97 -6.09
N LEU A 59 4.08 -0.04 -5.36
CA LEU A 59 4.45 -1.33 -5.94
C LEU A 59 3.25 -2.01 -6.61
N VAL A 60 2.11 -2.11 -5.92
CA VAL A 60 0.88 -2.71 -6.46
C VAL A 60 0.39 -1.94 -7.69
N ALA A 61 0.45 -0.60 -7.67
CA ALA A 61 0.02 0.23 -8.78
C ALA A 61 0.92 0.04 -10.02
N VAL A 62 2.25 0.09 -9.85
CA VAL A 62 3.21 -0.12 -10.95
C VAL A 62 3.09 -1.53 -11.53
N PHE A 63 2.94 -2.53 -10.66
CA PHE A 63 2.74 -3.91 -11.10
C PHE A 63 1.48 -4.07 -11.96
N PHE A 64 0.36 -3.48 -11.52
CA PHE A 64 -0.88 -3.50 -12.29
C PHE A 64 -0.73 -2.82 -13.66
N ILE A 65 -0.15 -1.61 -13.70
CA ILE A 65 0.10 -0.88 -14.94
C ILE A 65 1.00 -1.70 -15.88
N GLY A 66 2.04 -2.35 -15.34
CA GLY A 66 2.92 -3.23 -16.11
C GLY A 66 2.16 -4.39 -16.76
N ILE A 67 1.23 -5.03 -16.04
CA ILE A 67 0.37 -6.09 -16.59
C ILE A 67 -0.51 -5.54 -17.72
N VAL A 68 -1.11 -4.36 -17.54
CA VAL A 68 -1.94 -3.72 -18.56
C VAL A 68 -1.13 -3.47 -19.84
N ILE A 69 0.04 -2.85 -19.70
CA ILE A 69 0.92 -2.57 -20.84
C ILE A 69 1.34 -3.87 -21.53
N PHE A 70 1.75 -4.88 -20.76
CA PHE A 70 2.17 -6.17 -21.31
C PHE A 70 1.04 -6.88 -22.06
N TYR A 71 -0.18 -6.87 -21.51
CA TYR A 71 -1.35 -7.46 -22.15
C TYR A 71 -1.63 -6.83 -23.52
N TYR A 72 -1.65 -5.48 -23.59
CA TYR A 72 -1.87 -4.79 -24.86
C TYR A 72 -0.71 -4.93 -25.83
N ALA A 73 0.53 -4.99 -25.34
CA ALA A 73 1.72 -5.23 -26.17
C ALA A 73 1.74 -6.65 -26.76
N ALA A 74 1.35 -7.66 -25.98
CA ALA A 74 1.31 -9.07 -26.43
C ALA A 74 0.07 -9.40 -27.25
N SER A 75 -1.00 -8.62 -27.12
CA SER A 75 -2.23 -8.75 -27.92
C SER A 75 -2.18 -7.95 -29.23
N SER A 76 -1.07 -7.24 -29.50
CA SER A 76 -0.75 -6.58 -30.78
C SER A 76 0.08 -7.49 -31.68
#